data_AF-A0A3S1GW86-F1
#
_entry.id   AF-A0A3S1GW86-F1
#
_cell.length_a   1.000
_cell.length_b   1.000
_cell.length_c   1.000
_cell.angle_alpha   90.00
_cell.angle_beta   90.00
_cell.angle_gamma   90.00
#
_symmetry.space_group_name_H-M   'P 1'
#
loop_
_entity.id
_entity.type
_entity.pdbx_description
1 polymer ?
#
loop_
_entity_poly.entity_id
_entity_poly.type
_entity_poly.pdbx_seq_one_letter_code
_entity_poly.pdbx_strand_id
1 'polypeptide(L)'
;MAIAAVWPATKPQDQPLCTISFTAGGTAGKLRLPLSVVERGLAKADELVDVKRLAPAHAALLMESVFEEDLEWIESRLGERIAITSIEPRDTVLDKSAFAFVLTSKDETIDCALHTDGVGLAVRAGGFLDEIVKARPSIPAEFPLPVCLWRNALTISLGELQGLQPDDVVLFDDEEEEAAF
;
A
#
# COMPACT_ATOMS: atom_id res chain seq x y z
N MET A 1 -15.66 7.36 -4.58
CA MET A 1 -14.28 6.92 -4.87
C MET A 1 -14.08 5.61 -4.14
N ALA A 2 -13.53 4.60 -4.81
CA ALA A 2 -13.23 3.30 -4.25
C ALA A 2 -11.73 3.02 -4.44
N ILE A 3 -11.14 2.29 -3.51
CA ILE A 3 -9.75 1.82 -3.61
C ILE A 3 -9.79 0.31 -3.53
N ALA A 4 -9.07 -0.37 -4.42
CA ALA A 4 -8.98 -1.82 -4.40
C ALA A 4 -7.52 -2.24 -4.58
N ALA A 5 -7.00 -3.08 -3.68
CA ALA A 5 -5.74 -3.76 -3.92
C ALA A 5 -5.89 -4.67 -5.14
N VAL A 6 -4.88 -4.69 -6.02
CA VAL A 6 -4.88 -5.49 -7.24
C VAL A 6 -3.68 -6.43 -7.24
N TRP A 7 -3.95 -7.71 -7.50
CA TRP A 7 -2.91 -8.73 -7.59
C TRP A 7 -3.15 -9.67 -8.79
N PRO A 8 -2.14 -9.91 -9.65
CA PRO A 8 -0.84 -9.24 -9.68
C PRO A 8 -0.97 -7.77 -10.08
N ALA A 9 0.06 -6.95 -9.83
CA ALA A 9 0.08 -5.57 -10.28
C ALA A 9 -0.27 -5.49 -11.77
N THR A 10 -1.29 -4.71 -12.12
CA THR A 10 -1.67 -4.47 -13.51
C THR A 10 -0.46 -3.86 -14.23
N LYS A 11 -0.02 -4.48 -15.33
CA LYS A 11 0.94 -3.83 -16.23
C LYS A 11 0.17 -2.71 -16.93
N PRO A 12 0.49 -1.43 -16.69
CA PRO A 12 -0.14 -0.35 -17.44
C PRO A 12 0.31 -0.51 -18.89
N GLN A 13 -0.63 -0.93 -19.74
CA GLN A 13 -0.39 -1.00 -21.17
C GLN A 13 -0.44 0.44 -21.70
N ASP A 14 0.68 0.87 -22.31
CA ASP A 14 0.84 2.08 -23.13
C ASP A 14 0.59 3.47 -22.49
N GLN A 15 0.35 3.58 -21.18
CA GLN A 15 0.19 4.90 -20.53
C GLN A 15 1.53 5.46 -20.01
N PRO A 16 1.85 6.75 -20.26
CA PRO A 16 3.02 7.40 -19.65
C PRO A 16 2.89 7.43 -18.12
N LEU A 17 3.95 7.01 -17.44
CA LEU A 17 4.00 6.91 -15.98
C LEU A 17 4.90 7.98 -15.38
N CYS A 18 4.60 8.32 -14.13
CA CYS A 18 5.38 9.20 -13.29
C CYS A 18 5.69 8.50 -11.96
N THR A 19 6.91 8.72 -11.47
CA THR A 19 7.38 8.21 -10.17
C THR A 19 7.49 9.38 -9.20
N ILE A 20 6.72 9.31 -8.11
CA ILE A 20 6.83 10.21 -6.97
C ILE A 20 7.68 9.51 -5.91
N SER A 21 8.88 10.03 -5.65
CA SER A 21 9.74 9.54 -4.56
C SER A 21 9.43 10.32 -3.29
N PHE A 22 9.26 9.62 -2.18
CA PHE A 22 8.94 10.23 -0.89
C PHE A 22 9.65 9.51 0.26
N THR A 23 9.63 10.13 1.43
CA THR A 23 10.00 9.49 2.70
C THR A 23 8.83 9.57 3.67
N ALA A 24 8.60 8.52 4.45
CA ALA A 24 7.63 8.48 5.53
C ALA A 24 8.32 7.94 6.79
N GLY A 25 8.45 8.77 7.83
CA GLY A 25 9.18 8.38 9.04
C GLY A 25 10.65 8.00 8.79
N GLY A 26 11.28 8.63 7.81
CA GLY A 26 12.65 8.30 7.36
C GLY A 26 12.75 7.05 6.48
N THR A 27 11.66 6.31 6.26
CA THR A 27 11.62 5.18 5.30
C THR A 27 11.34 5.70 3.91
N ALA A 28 12.19 5.36 2.93
CA ALA A 28 11.97 5.74 1.54
C ALA A 28 10.87 4.90 0.88
N GLY A 29 10.09 5.57 0.02
CA GLY A 29 9.07 4.96 -0.80
C GLY A 29 8.97 5.64 -2.16
N LYS A 30 8.39 4.91 -3.11
CA LYS A 30 8.09 5.39 -4.46
C LYS A 30 6.66 5.05 -4.80
N LEU A 31 5.89 6.06 -5.19
CA LEU A 31 4.54 5.91 -5.69
C LEU A 31 4.55 6.10 -7.20
N ARG A 32 4.10 5.09 -7.94
CA ARG A 32 3.96 5.12 -9.39
C ARG A 32 2.52 5.41 -9.75
N LEU A 33 2.31 6.43 -10.57
CA LEU A 33 1.00 6.89 -11.04
C LEU A 33 1.06 7.18 -12.56
N PRO A 34 -0.09 7.22 -13.25
CA PRO A 34 -0.18 7.81 -14.58
C PRO A 34 0.29 9.26 -14.56
N LEU A 35 1.08 9.65 -15.56
CA LEU A 35 1.60 11.01 -15.69
C LEU A 35 0.47 12.04 -15.72
N SER A 36 -0.66 11.73 -16.37
CA SER A 36 -1.83 12.61 -16.45
C SER A 36 -2.47 12.92 -15.09
N VAL A 37 -2.33 12.03 -14.10
CA VAL A 37 -2.81 12.26 -12.73
C VAL A 37 -1.90 13.27 -12.03
N VAL A 38 -0.59 13.11 -12.18
CA VAL A 38 0.42 14.03 -11.64
C VAL A 38 0.32 15.42 -12.28
N GLU A 39 0.17 15.48 -13.61
CA GLU A 39 -0.04 16.72 -14.36
C GLU A 39 -1.30 17.47 -13.88
N ARG A 40 -2.43 16.76 -13.68
CA ARG A 40 -3.64 17.36 -13.11
C ARG A 40 -3.45 17.86 -11.68
N GLY A 41 -2.66 17.15 -10.88
CA GLY A 41 -2.32 17.58 -9.52
C GLY A 41 -1.54 18.89 -9.52
N LEU A 42 -0.51 19.00 -10.36
CA LEU A 42 0.33 20.19 -10.48
C LEU A 42 -0.40 21.37 -11.16
N ALA A 43 -1.32 21.09 -12.09
CA ALA A 43 -2.15 22.12 -12.72
C ALA A 43 -3.05 22.86 -11.72
N LYS A 44 -3.31 22.31 -10.52
CA LYS A 44 -4.02 23.03 -9.45
C LYS A 44 -3.23 24.22 -8.91
N ALA A 45 -1.89 24.17 -8.96
CA ALA A 45 -1.05 25.31 -8.61
C ALA A 45 -0.98 26.32 -9.74
N ASP A 46 -0.67 25.86 -10.95
CA ASP A 46 -0.58 26.68 -12.15
C ASP A 46 -0.76 25.79 -13.39
N GLU A 47 -1.77 26.12 -14.20
CA GLU A 47 -2.13 25.40 -15.43
C GLU A 47 -1.01 25.40 -16.49
N LEU A 48 -0.04 26.31 -16.39
CA LEU A 48 1.10 26.41 -17.30
C LEU A 48 2.29 25.52 -16.90
N VAL A 49 2.20 24.80 -15.77
CA VAL A 49 3.27 23.91 -15.30
C VAL A 49 3.44 22.73 -16.24
N ASP A 50 4.59 22.68 -16.91
CA ASP A 50 5.02 21.51 -17.67
C ASP A 50 5.94 20.63 -16.81
N VAL A 51 5.41 19.50 -16.34
CA VAL A 51 6.12 18.52 -15.50
C VAL A 51 7.41 18.02 -16.15
N LYS A 52 7.47 17.97 -17.49
CA LYS A 52 8.66 17.51 -18.22
C LYS A 52 9.80 18.52 -18.23
N ARG A 53 9.49 19.79 -17.96
CA ARG A 53 10.45 20.90 -17.96
C ARG A 53 10.82 21.36 -16.55
N LEU A 54 10.02 20.99 -15.55
CA LEU A 54 10.27 21.32 -14.16
C LEU A 54 11.36 20.41 -13.58
N ALA A 55 12.24 20.96 -12.74
CA ALA A 55 13.20 20.14 -12.03
C ALA A 55 12.44 19.22 -11.04
N PRO A 56 12.81 17.93 -10.91
CA PRO A 56 12.05 16.97 -10.11
C PRO A 56 11.80 17.39 -8.65
N ALA A 57 12.78 18.04 -8.02
CA ALA A 57 12.65 18.57 -6.66
C ALA A 57 11.69 19.77 -6.57
N HIS A 58 11.62 20.61 -7.60
CA HIS A 58 10.67 21.73 -7.62
C HIS A 58 9.24 21.22 -7.84
N ALA A 59 9.06 20.19 -8.67
CA ALA A 59 7.77 19.53 -8.83
C ALA A 59 7.29 18.91 -7.52
N ALA A 60 8.19 18.29 -6.76
CA ALA A 60 7.90 17.75 -5.43
C ALA A 60 7.40 18.83 -4.47
N LEU A 61 8.15 19.94 -4.32
CA LEU A 61 7.74 21.05 -3.46
C LEU A 61 6.40 21.66 -3.87
N LEU A 62 6.16 21.81 -5.17
CA LEU A 62 4.88 22.34 -5.66
C LEU A 62 3.73 21.41 -5.30
N MET A 63 3.93 20.09 -5.49
CA MET A 63 2.94 19.08 -5.12
C MET A 63 2.67 19.06 -3.62
N GLU A 64 3.70 19.14 -2.78
CA GLU A 64 3.51 19.26 -1.33
C GLU A 64 2.67 20.48 -0.95
N SER A 65 2.92 21.64 -1.57
CA SER A 65 2.15 22.85 -1.25
C SER A 65 0.69 22.76 -1.70
N VAL A 66 0.42 22.15 -2.85
CA VAL A 66 -0.94 22.03 -3.40
C VAL A 66 -1.78 21.05 -2.58
N PHE A 67 -1.15 20.02 -2.03
CA PHE A 67 -1.80 18.95 -1.30
C PHE A 67 -1.48 18.99 0.19
N GLU A 68 -1.14 20.16 0.74
CA GLU A 68 -0.72 20.32 2.15
C GLU A 68 -1.77 19.74 3.12
N GLU A 69 -3.04 20.13 2.97
CA GLU A 69 -4.14 19.63 3.83
C GLU A 69 -4.36 18.13 3.68
N ASP A 70 -4.27 17.61 2.45
CA ASP A 70 -4.42 16.18 2.16
C ASP A 70 -3.26 15.37 2.76
N LEU A 71 -2.04 15.90 2.67
CA LEU A 71 -0.85 15.30 3.26
C LEU A 71 -0.94 15.32 4.79
N GLU A 72 -1.30 16.44 5.42
CA GLU A 72 -1.49 16.52 6.87
C GLU A 72 -2.52 15.49 7.36
N TRP A 73 -3.62 15.32 6.61
CA TRP A 73 -4.62 14.31 6.91
C TRP A 73 -4.04 12.88 6.81
N ILE A 74 -3.27 12.56 5.76
CA ILE A 74 -2.62 11.24 5.61
C ILE A 74 -1.59 11.02 6.73
N GLU A 75 -0.76 12.02 7.02
CA GLU A 75 0.27 11.96 8.07
C GLU A 75 -0.35 11.69 9.45
N SER A 76 -1.47 12.35 9.76
CA SER A 76 -2.20 12.12 11.02
C SER A 76 -2.68 10.67 11.17
N ARG A 77 -2.95 9.99 10.05
CA ARG A 77 -3.44 8.61 10.00
C ARG A 77 -2.31 7.60 10.01
N LEU A 78 -1.21 7.90 9.33
CA LEU A 78 -0.02 7.07 9.34
C LEU A 78 0.80 7.22 10.63
N GLY A 79 0.62 8.33 11.36
CA GLY A 79 1.43 8.69 12.52
C GLY A 79 2.86 9.09 12.16
N GLU A 80 3.11 9.42 10.89
CA GLU A 80 4.43 9.65 10.32
C GLU A 80 4.38 10.86 9.38
N ARG A 81 5.43 11.68 9.39
CA ARG A 81 5.56 12.77 8.43
C ARG A 81 5.96 12.23 7.06
N ILE A 82 5.32 12.72 6.02
CA ILE A 82 5.62 12.45 4.62
C ILE A 82 6.40 13.65 4.05
N ALA A 83 7.47 13.36 3.33
CA ALA A 83 8.14 14.36 2.50
C ALA A 83 8.30 13.81 1.09
N ILE A 84 7.73 14.50 0.10
CA ILE A 84 7.94 14.25 -1.33
C ILE A 84 9.30 14.82 -1.69
N THR A 85 10.18 13.95 -2.16
CA THR A 85 11.58 14.29 -2.44
C THR A 85 11.84 14.57 -3.92
N SER A 86 11.09 13.93 -4.82
CA SER A 86 11.28 14.06 -6.26
C SER A 86 10.04 13.59 -7.01
N ILE A 87 9.71 14.25 -8.12
CA ILE A 87 8.71 13.80 -9.09
C ILE A 87 9.37 13.66 -10.45
N GLU A 88 9.43 12.43 -10.96
CA GLU A 88 10.08 12.12 -12.22
C GLU A 88 9.04 11.66 -13.25
N PRO A 89 8.91 12.33 -14.41
CA PRO A 89 7.92 12.00 -15.45
C PRO A 89 8.36 10.79 -16.28
N ARG A 90 8.93 9.77 -15.61
CA ARG A 90 9.36 8.49 -16.16
C ARG A 90 9.15 7.40 -15.10
N ASP A 91 8.98 6.18 -15.57
CA ASP A 91 9.04 5.02 -14.70
C ASP A 91 10.51 4.74 -14.35
N THR A 92 10.88 4.97 -13.08
CA THR A 92 12.22 4.67 -12.57
C THR A 92 12.25 3.47 -11.64
N VAL A 93 11.13 2.72 -11.58
CA VAL A 93 11.01 1.56 -10.70
C VAL A 93 11.17 0.27 -11.50
N LEU A 94 12.22 -0.49 -11.14
CA LEU A 94 12.57 -1.75 -11.79
C LEU A 94 12.15 -3.00 -10.98
N ASP A 95 11.56 -2.82 -9.80
CA ASP A 95 11.51 -3.87 -8.78
C ASP A 95 10.16 -4.61 -8.65
N LYS A 96 10.24 -5.89 -8.27
CA LYS A 96 9.12 -6.85 -8.33
C LYS A 96 8.14 -6.78 -7.16
N SER A 97 8.57 -6.24 -6.02
CA SER A 97 7.76 -6.11 -4.81
C SER A 97 7.07 -4.75 -4.76
N ALA A 98 5.95 -4.66 -5.47
CA ALA A 98 5.05 -3.51 -5.45
C ALA A 98 3.75 -3.87 -4.73
N PHE A 99 3.26 -2.99 -3.88
CA PHE A 99 1.87 -3.00 -3.45
C PHE A 99 1.04 -2.26 -4.51
N ALA A 100 0.34 -3.00 -5.35
CA ALA A 100 -0.50 -2.43 -6.40
C ALA A 100 -1.94 -2.25 -5.94
N PHE A 101 -2.52 -1.12 -6.30
CA PHE A 101 -3.91 -0.79 -6.00
C PHE A 101 -4.47 0.13 -7.08
N VAL A 102 -5.78 0.13 -7.19
CA VAL A 102 -6.51 0.91 -8.17
C VAL A 102 -7.43 1.88 -7.45
N LEU A 103 -7.38 3.14 -7.87
CA LEU A 103 -8.33 4.17 -7.43
C LEU A 103 -9.42 4.31 -8.49
N THR A 104 -10.66 4.07 -8.12
CA THR A 104 -11.82 4.22 -9.01
C THR A 104 -12.66 5.42 -8.57
N SER A 105 -12.77 6.41 -9.45
CA SER A 105 -13.74 7.50 -9.37
C SER A 105 -14.89 7.23 -10.34
N LYS A 106 -15.90 8.11 -10.36
CA LYS A 106 -17.03 7.98 -11.31
C LYS A 106 -16.59 8.03 -12.77
N ASP A 107 -15.51 8.76 -13.05
CA ASP A 107 -15.09 9.11 -14.41
C ASP A 107 -13.80 8.41 -14.85
N GLU A 108 -13.05 7.81 -13.91
CA GLU A 108 -11.76 7.22 -14.21
C GLU A 108 -11.31 6.14 -13.22
N THR A 109 -10.42 5.29 -13.71
CA THR A 109 -9.72 4.26 -12.95
C THR A 109 -8.23 4.52 -13.06
N ILE A 110 -7.53 4.60 -11.93
CA ILE A 110 -6.12 4.94 -11.85
C ILE A 110 -5.36 3.77 -11.25
N ASP A 111 -4.48 3.15 -12.06
CA ASP A 111 -3.55 2.14 -11.59
C ASP A 111 -2.40 2.78 -10.81
N CYS A 112 -2.24 2.37 -9.54
CA CYS A 112 -1.21 2.86 -8.63
C CYS A 112 -0.31 1.70 -8.19
N ALA A 113 0.99 1.97 -8.06
CA ALA A 113 1.92 1.01 -7.47
C ALA A 113 2.79 1.69 -6.41
N LEU A 114 2.76 1.16 -5.19
CA LEU A 114 3.57 1.61 -4.08
C LEU A 114 4.75 0.67 -3.87
N HIS A 115 5.95 1.22 -3.92
CA HIS A 115 7.20 0.53 -3.61
C HIS A 115 7.80 1.15 -2.36
N THR A 116 8.27 0.32 -1.44
CA THR A 116 8.82 0.79 -0.16
C THR A 116 10.04 -0.03 0.20
N ASP A 117 11.07 0.61 0.73
CA ASP A 117 12.30 -0.09 1.16
C ASP A 117 12.09 -0.88 2.47
N GLY A 118 10.99 -0.60 3.19
CA GLY A 118 10.66 -1.25 4.46
C GLY A 118 9.27 -1.89 4.48
N VAL A 119 9.19 -3.15 4.89
CA VAL A 119 7.93 -3.91 5.03
C VAL A 119 6.92 -3.21 5.95
N GLY A 120 7.40 -2.51 6.99
CA GLY A 120 6.55 -1.79 7.92
C GLY A 120 5.72 -0.67 7.27
N LEU A 121 6.28 0.05 6.28
CA LEU A 121 5.56 1.10 5.58
C LEU A 121 4.47 0.51 4.68
N ALA A 122 4.77 -0.58 3.97
CA ALA A 122 3.77 -1.28 3.16
C ALA A 122 2.60 -1.81 3.99
N VAL A 123 2.85 -2.37 5.18
CA VAL A 123 1.79 -2.86 6.08
C VAL A 123 0.93 -1.72 6.60
N ARG A 124 1.53 -0.60 7.04
CA ARG A 124 0.76 0.57 7.50
C ARG A 124 -0.06 1.20 6.38
N ALA A 125 0.52 1.34 5.19
CA ALA A 125 -0.19 1.83 4.02
C ALA A 125 -1.37 0.92 3.64
N GLY A 126 -1.16 -0.41 3.68
CA GLY A 126 -2.25 -1.38 3.47
C GLY A 126 -3.38 -1.22 4.48
N GLY A 127 -3.04 -1.17 5.78
CA GLY A 127 -4.04 -0.98 6.84
C GLY A 127 -4.81 0.34 6.71
N PHE A 128 -4.12 1.43 6.38
CA PHE A 128 -4.74 2.72 6.12
C PHE A 128 -5.72 2.68 4.94
N LEU A 129 -5.35 2.02 3.85
CA LEU A 129 -6.24 1.86 2.70
C LEU A 129 -7.47 1.00 3.03
N ASP A 130 -7.30 -0.06 3.82
CA ASP A 130 -8.42 -0.90 4.28
C ASP A 130 -9.42 -0.09 5.14
N GLU A 131 -8.94 0.83 5.99
CA GLU A 131 -9.80 1.73 6.78
C GLU A 131 -10.64 2.68 5.90
N ILE A 132 -10.06 3.20 4.82
CA ILE A 132 -10.76 4.10 3.89
C ILE A 132 -11.86 3.35 3.14
N VAL A 133 -11.58 2.14 2.68
CA VAL A 133 -12.48 1.42 1.78
C VAL A 133 -13.72 0.92 2.51
N LYS A 134 -13.68 0.71 3.85
CA LYS A 134 -14.74 0.16 4.72
C LYS A 134 -15.35 -1.19 4.27
N ALA A 135 -15.08 -1.63 3.05
CA ALA A 135 -15.47 -2.88 2.46
C ALA A 135 -14.22 -3.74 2.26
N ARG A 136 -14.29 -5.01 2.66
CA ARG A 136 -13.16 -5.93 2.42
C ARG A 136 -12.91 -6.07 0.92
N PRO A 137 -11.66 -5.91 0.45
CA PRO A 137 -11.30 -6.26 -0.92
C PRO A 137 -11.64 -7.73 -1.17
N SER A 138 -12.19 -8.04 -2.34
CA SER A 138 -12.39 -9.42 -2.75
C SER A 138 -11.03 -10.07 -3.01
N ILE A 139 -10.72 -11.15 -2.29
CA ILE A 139 -9.51 -11.95 -2.54
C ILE A 139 -9.62 -12.55 -3.95
N PRO A 140 -8.65 -12.30 -4.86
CA PRO A 140 -8.69 -12.86 -6.21
C PRO A 140 -8.72 -14.39 -6.18
N ALA A 141 -9.53 -15.01 -7.03
CA ALA A 141 -9.64 -16.47 -7.12
C ALA A 141 -8.32 -17.17 -7.50
N GLU A 142 -7.39 -16.42 -8.09
CA GLU A 142 -6.06 -16.87 -8.52
C GLU A 142 -4.99 -16.71 -7.44
N PHE A 143 -5.32 -16.12 -6.30
CA PHE A 143 -4.38 -16.05 -5.18
C PHE A 143 -4.11 -17.48 -4.71
N PRO A 144 -2.86 -17.97 -4.75
CA PRO A 144 -2.54 -19.30 -4.28
C PRO A 144 -2.65 -19.27 -2.74
N LEU A 145 -3.86 -19.48 -2.24
CA LEU A 145 -4.08 -19.87 -0.86
C LEU A 145 -4.05 -21.41 -0.81
N PRO A 146 -2.91 -22.03 -0.48
CA PRO A 146 -2.96 -23.16 0.40
C PRO A 146 -2.71 -22.63 1.81
N VAL A 147 -3.60 -23.00 2.71
CA VAL A 147 -3.47 -22.82 4.17
C VAL A 147 -3.74 -21.39 4.66
N CYS A 148 -4.92 -21.24 5.27
CA CYS A 148 -5.18 -20.15 6.20
C CYS A 148 -4.03 -20.07 7.21
N LEU A 149 -3.26 -18.97 7.21
CA LEU A 149 -2.40 -18.62 8.34
C LEU A 149 -3.33 -18.28 9.51
N TRP A 150 -3.74 -19.30 10.25
CA TRP A 150 -4.37 -19.12 11.55
C TRP A 150 -3.29 -18.55 12.48
N ARG A 151 -3.42 -17.28 12.85
CA ARG A 151 -2.72 -16.70 14.01
C ARG A 151 -3.25 -17.40 15.26
N ASN A 152 -2.75 -18.61 15.49
CA ASN A 152 -2.78 -19.48 16.67
C ASN A 152 -2.40 -20.89 16.20
N ALA A 153 -1.23 -21.03 15.58
CA ALA A 153 -0.70 -22.35 15.27
C ALA A 153 -0.45 -23.05 16.61
N LEU A 154 -1.29 -24.03 16.94
CA LEU A 154 -1.05 -24.98 18.02
C LEU A 154 0.37 -25.53 17.84
N THR A 155 1.25 -25.26 18.79
CA THR A 155 2.57 -25.88 18.83
C THR A 155 2.42 -27.32 19.32
N ILE A 156 2.12 -28.23 18.40
CA ILE A 156 2.15 -29.67 18.67
C ILE A 156 3.58 -30.19 18.54
N SER A 157 4.04 -30.94 19.54
CA SER A 157 5.32 -31.63 19.48
C SER A 157 5.24 -32.85 18.55
N LEU A 158 6.40 -33.31 18.06
CA LEU A 158 6.47 -34.51 17.20
C LEU A 158 5.94 -35.77 17.90
N GLY A 159 6.12 -35.87 19.23
CA GLY A 159 5.61 -37.00 20.02
C GLY A 159 4.08 -37.01 20.09
N GLU A 160 3.46 -35.85 20.26
CA GLU A 160 1.99 -35.71 20.26
C GLU A 160 1.41 -35.98 18.87
N LEU A 161 2.07 -35.51 17.81
CA LEU A 161 1.66 -35.79 16.43
C LEU A 161 1.64 -37.30 16.12
N GLN A 162 2.63 -38.04 16.63
CA GLN A 162 2.73 -39.50 16.45
C GLN A 162 1.70 -40.28 17.28
N GLY A 163 1.08 -39.65 18.28
CA GLY A 163 0.07 -40.25 19.13
C GLY A 163 -1.37 -40.13 18.62
N LEU A 164 -1.64 -39.27 17.63
CA LEU A 164 -2.98 -39.01 17.12
C LEU A 164 -3.54 -40.17 16.29
N GLN A 165 -4.80 -40.52 16.53
CA GLN A 165 -5.59 -41.46 15.75
C GLN A 165 -6.61 -40.75 14.85
N PRO A 166 -7.11 -41.42 13.80
CA PRO A 166 -8.27 -40.91 13.06
C PRO A 166 -9.43 -40.61 14.01
N ASP A 167 -10.06 -39.44 13.81
CA ASP A 167 -11.16 -38.88 14.61
C ASP A 167 -10.81 -38.27 15.98
N ASP A 168 -9.52 -38.12 16.31
CA ASP A 168 -9.11 -37.36 17.49
C ASP A 168 -9.44 -35.86 17.37
N VAL A 169 -9.90 -35.27 18.48
CA VAL A 169 -10.21 -33.84 18.59
C VAL A 169 -9.13 -33.15 19.42
N VAL A 170 -8.41 -32.20 18.82
CA VAL A 170 -7.42 -31.36 19.50
C VAL A 170 -8.12 -30.12 20.04
N LEU A 171 -8.06 -29.92 21.36
CA LEU A 171 -8.62 -28.75 22.04
C LEU A 171 -7.53 -27.71 22.31
N PHE A 172 -7.92 -26.44 22.35
CA PHE A 172 -7.03 -25.38 22.83
C PHE A 172 -6.93 -25.47 24.34
N ASP A 173 -5.71 -25.41 24.85
CA ASP A 173 -5.48 -25.22 26.29
C ASP A 173 -5.73 -23.74 26.58
N ASP A 174 -6.95 -23.41 26.99
CA ASP A 174 -7.28 -22.11 27.54
C ASP A 174 -6.76 -22.08 28.99
N GLU A 175 -5.45 -21.97 29.17
CA GLU A 175 -4.90 -21.49 30.44
C GLU A 175 -5.20 -19.99 30.55
N GLU A 176 -6.46 -19.66 30.87
CA GLU A 176 -6.79 -18.41 31.53
C GLU A 176 -6.05 -18.39 32.88
N GLU A 177 -5.16 -17.42 33.05
CA GLU A 177 -4.56 -17.05 34.33
C GLU A 177 -5.67 -16.80 35.38
N GLU A 178 -6.02 -17.83 36.16
CA GLU A 178 -6.68 -17.66 37.46
C GLU A 178 -5.61 -17.19 38.46
N ALA A 179 -5.15 -15.95 38.26
CA ALA A 179 -4.29 -15.22 39.18
C ALA A 179 -5.00 -13.95 39.65
N ALA A 180 -6.05 -14.11 40.46
CA ALA A 180 -6.41 -13.23 41.57
C ALA A 180 -7.73 -13.69 42.21
N PHE A 181 -7.68 -14.28 43.40
CA PHE A 181 -8.17 -13.68 44.66
C PHE A 181 -7.76 -14.54 45.86
#